data_AF-A0A382CHH7-F1
#
_entry.id   AF-A0A382CHH7-F1
#
_cell.length_a   1.000
_cell.length_b   1.000
_cell.length_c   1.000
_cell.angle_alpha   90.00
_cell.angle_beta   90.00
_cell.angle_gamma   90.00
#
_symmetry.space_group_name_H-M   'P 1'
#
loop_
_entity.id
_entity.type
_entity.pdbx_description
1 polymer ?
#
loop_
_entity_poly.entity_id
_entity_poly.type
_entity_poly.pdbx_seq_one_letter_code
_entity_poly.pdbx_strand_id
1 'polypeptide(L)'
;MFRRFSLGMGHRVVVLIGLSLVVVQGTTVMAQDHRNATSAHGMVVSISVEASDVGAKILEQGGNAVDAAIATAFALAVTHPSAGNIGGGGLMLVHPGDGSAPTFIDYREKAPLSSTKTMFLDEQGDYVDGGSRKNHLYVGVPGTVAGMVLAHEQFGSLAWTDLVTPAVILAEDGFVLNHLAAQLNRVLERSNNDEFKRVYGKSGGDEPWLPTDRLVLPDLGRTLRRINELGLDGFYSGETADLLHEEMQRGGGYITREDLTAYEAVIREPTHGMFRGYDIYSSPPPSSGGISLTLMLNVLENFDLKASGRWSSETVHIIVETMRRAYANRAKYLGDSDFIDIPT
;
A
#
# COMPACT_ATOMS: atom_id res chain seq x y z
N MET A 1 67.65 71.51 6.89
CA MET A 1 66.32 72.00 6.46
C MET A 1 65.28 71.15 7.17
N PHE A 2 64.44 71.77 8.01
CA PHE A 2 63.44 71.10 8.84
C PHE A 2 62.36 70.41 7.98
N ARG A 3 61.96 69.19 8.35
CA ARG A 3 60.61 68.92 8.89
C ARG A 3 60.44 67.47 9.34
N ARG A 4 60.01 67.34 10.59
CA ARG A 4 59.35 66.18 11.19
C ARG A 4 58.03 65.89 10.47
N PHE A 5 57.68 64.62 10.34
CA PHE A 5 56.33 64.14 10.62
C PHE A 5 56.40 62.81 11.37
N SER A 6 55.40 62.62 12.21
CA SER A 6 55.41 61.83 13.43
C SER A 6 54.16 60.96 13.46
N LEU A 7 54.30 59.80 14.10
CA LEU A 7 53.29 58.89 14.63
C LEU A 7 52.40 58.10 13.66
N GLY A 8 52.46 56.78 13.84
CA GLY A 8 51.50 55.80 13.33
C GLY A 8 51.76 54.44 13.97
N MET A 9 51.20 54.25 15.16
CA MET A 9 51.27 53.06 16.01
C MET A 9 50.88 51.79 15.23
N GLY A 10 51.85 50.93 14.89
CA GLY A 10 51.60 49.66 14.23
C GLY A 10 50.82 48.72 15.14
N HIS A 11 49.51 48.62 14.94
CA HIS A 11 48.72 47.52 15.48
C HIS A 11 49.12 46.25 14.72
N ARG A 12 49.75 45.30 15.41
CA ARG A 12 49.92 43.95 14.90
C ARG A 12 48.54 43.28 14.85
N VAL A 13 47.94 43.23 13.66
CA VAL A 13 46.80 42.36 13.39
C VAL A 13 47.32 40.92 13.36
N VAL A 14 47.06 40.16 14.42
CA VAL A 14 47.24 38.71 14.42
C VAL A 14 46.04 38.13 13.68
N VAL A 15 46.24 37.74 12.42
CA VAL A 15 45.26 36.94 11.68
C VAL A 15 45.35 35.51 12.20
N LEU A 16 44.45 35.15 13.12
CA LEU A 16 44.18 33.76 13.48
C LEU A 16 43.46 33.11 12.30
N ILE A 17 44.20 32.38 11.47
CA ILE A 17 43.62 31.46 10.49
C ILE A 17 43.05 30.28 11.29
N GLY A 18 41.77 30.39 11.67
CA GLY A 18 41.02 29.28 12.25
C GLY A 18 40.81 28.23 11.16
N LEU A 19 41.57 27.13 11.23
CA LEU A 19 41.36 25.97 10.39
C LEU A 19 40.05 25.31 10.83
N SER A 20 38.93 25.67 10.20
CA SER A 20 37.65 25.01 10.41
C SER A 20 37.74 23.61 9.82
N LEU A 21 37.99 22.62 10.68
CA LEU A 21 37.92 21.21 10.30
C LEU A 21 36.44 20.88 10.05
N VAL A 22 36.00 21.01 8.79
CA VAL A 22 34.71 20.50 8.36
C VAL A 22 34.82 18.98 8.40
N VAL A 23 34.34 18.38 9.48
CA VAL A 23 34.06 16.95 9.52
C VAL A 23 32.90 16.72 8.56
N VAL A 24 33.23 16.37 7.31
CA VAL A 24 32.27 15.76 6.40
C VAL A 24 31.86 14.45 7.06
N GLN A 25 30.73 14.44 7.74
CA GLN A 25 30.05 13.19 8.06
C GLN A 25 29.76 12.54 6.73
N GLY A 26 30.60 11.58 6.33
CA GLY A 26 30.31 10.71 5.22
C GLY A 26 28.97 10.06 5.52
N THR A 27 27.93 10.49 4.83
CA THR A 27 26.74 9.68 4.67
C THR A 27 27.24 8.41 4.02
N THR A 28 27.33 7.35 4.81
CA THR A 28 27.38 6.01 4.27
C THR A 28 26.11 5.90 3.43
N VAL A 29 26.28 6.06 2.11
CA VAL A 29 25.32 5.57 1.13
C VAL A 29 25.26 4.09 1.44
N MET A 30 24.27 3.68 2.21
CA MET A 30 23.86 2.29 2.30
C MET A 30 23.54 1.92 0.86
N ALA A 31 24.49 1.31 0.17
CA ALA A 31 24.22 0.65 -1.08
C ALA A 31 22.99 -0.23 -0.83
N GLN A 32 21.97 -0.11 -1.68
CA GLN A 32 20.89 -1.10 -1.68
C GLN A 32 21.59 -2.45 -1.81
N ASP A 33 21.57 -3.23 -0.73
CA ASP A 33 22.05 -4.60 -0.76
C ASP A 33 21.13 -5.32 -1.76
N HIS A 34 21.62 -5.48 -2.98
CA HIS A 34 20.87 -6.07 -4.09
C HIS A 34 20.74 -7.56 -3.82
N ARG A 35 19.82 -7.93 -2.92
CA ARG A 35 19.35 -9.30 -2.74
C ARG A 35 18.52 -9.66 -3.96
N ASN A 36 19.23 -10.00 -5.04
CA ASN A 36 18.63 -10.48 -6.26
C ASN A 36 18.32 -11.98 -6.10
N ALA A 37 17.07 -12.37 -6.34
CA ALA A 37 16.67 -13.76 -6.49
C ALA A 37 16.46 -14.07 -7.98
N THR A 38 16.80 -15.29 -8.39
CA THR A 38 16.59 -15.78 -9.76
C THR A 38 15.96 -17.16 -9.70
N SER A 39 14.99 -17.43 -10.57
CA SER A 39 14.32 -18.72 -10.68
C SER A 39 13.94 -18.99 -12.12
N ALA A 40 14.00 -20.25 -12.53
CA ALA A 40 13.60 -20.68 -13.87
C ALA A 40 12.10 -21.00 -13.98
N HIS A 41 11.39 -21.15 -12.85
CA HIS A 41 10.04 -21.71 -12.82
C HIS A 41 8.97 -20.73 -12.32
N GLY A 42 9.36 -19.66 -11.63
CA GLY A 42 8.42 -18.68 -11.08
C GLY A 42 9.08 -17.80 -10.03
N MET A 43 8.48 -16.64 -9.74
CA MET A 43 8.99 -15.68 -8.77
C MET A 43 7.83 -15.05 -8.02
N VAL A 44 7.97 -14.92 -6.71
CA VAL A 44 7.08 -14.13 -5.86
C VAL A 44 7.91 -13.06 -5.17
N VAL A 45 7.42 -11.83 -5.19
CA VAL A 45 8.08 -10.69 -4.55
C VAL A 45 7.06 -9.93 -3.74
N SER A 46 7.30 -9.80 -2.43
CA SER A 46 6.52 -8.92 -1.56
C SER A 46 7.42 -8.27 -0.50
N ILE A 47 6.85 -7.36 0.29
CA ILE A 47 7.56 -6.64 1.36
C ILE A 47 7.87 -7.54 2.58
N SER A 48 7.17 -8.67 2.73
CA SER A 48 7.37 -9.65 3.82
C SER A 48 8.05 -10.90 3.27
N VAL A 49 9.07 -11.37 3.99
CA VAL A 49 9.76 -12.63 3.68
C VAL A 49 8.77 -13.78 3.79
N GLU A 50 8.03 -13.83 4.89
CA GLU A 50 7.05 -14.86 5.20
C GLU A 50 5.94 -14.95 4.13
N ALA A 51 5.42 -13.81 3.66
CA ALA A 51 4.40 -13.80 2.62
C ALA A 51 4.94 -14.16 1.23
N SER A 52 6.21 -13.82 0.95
CA SER A 52 6.88 -14.23 -0.28
C SER A 52 7.13 -15.74 -0.29
N ASP A 53 7.56 -16.30 0.84
CA ASP A 53 7.78 -17.73 1.03
C ASP A 53 6.47 -18.53 0.91
N VAL A 54 5.36 -18.01 1.46
CA VAL A 54 4.02 -18.62 1.28
C VAL A 54 3.67 -18.71 -0.21
N GLY A 55 3.76 -17.60 -0.94
CA GLY A 55 3.44 -17.60 -2.37
C GLY A 55 4.37 -18.48 -3.20
N ALA A 56 5.68 -18.46 -2.91
CA ALA A 56 6.66 -19.30 -3.57
C ALA A 56 6.34 -20.80 -3.37
N LYS A 57 5.92 -21.18 -2.16
CA LYS A 57 5.53 -22.55 -1.84
C LYS A 57 4.25 -22.99 -2.57
N ILE A 58 3.31 -22.07 -2.81
CA ILE A 58 2.15 -22.34 -3.67
C ILE A 58 2.58 -22.63 -5.12
N LEU A 59 3.53 -21.87 -5.66
CA LEU A 59 4.10 -22.18 -6.98
C LEU A 59 4.81 -23.55 -6.99
N GLU A 60 5.57 -23.88 -5.94
CA GLU A 60 6.23 -25.20 -5.81
C GLU A 60 5.23 -26.36 -5.73
N GLN A 61 4.02 -26.12 -5.21
CA GLN A 61 2.93 -27.09 -5.16
C GLN A 61 2.20 -27.26 -6.50
N GLY A 62 2.59 -26.49 -7.53
CA GLY A 62 1.98 -26.53 -8.86
C GLY A 62 0.83 -25.53 -9.06
N GLY A 63 0.61 -24.62 -8.10
CA GLY A 63 -0.31 -23.51 -8.26
C GLY A 63 0.21 -22.50 -9.29
N ASN A 64 -0.69 -21.70 -9.85
CA ASN A 64 -0.32 -20.67 -10.80
C ASN A 64 -0.02 -19.32 -10.11
N ALA A 65 0.27 -18.29 -10.91
CA ALA A 65 0.59 -16.96 -10.39
C ALA A 65 -0.57 -16.31 -9.60
N VAL A 66 -1.82 -16.62 -9.93
CA VAL A 66 -3.01 -16.10 -9.21
C VAL A 66 -3.17 -16.83 -7.89
N ASP A 67 -3.02 -18.16 -7.86
CA ASP A 67 -3.03 -18.94 -6.61
C ASP A 67 -1.97 -18.41 -5.63
N ALA A 68 -0.73 -18.21 -6.12
CA ALA A 68 0.36 -17.67 -5.34
C ALA A 68 0.08 -16.24 -4.85
N ALA A 69 -0.52 -15.40 -5.69
CA ALA A 69 -0.88 -14.03 -5.32
C ALA A 69 -1.96 -13.99 -4.23
N ILE A 70 -2.96 -14.87 -4.29
CA ILE A 70 -4.01 -15.00 -3.26
C ILE A 70 -3.39 -15.39 -1.91
N ALA A 71 -2.56 -16.43 -1.89
CA ALA A 71 -1.91 -16.89 -0.67
C ALA A 71 -0.96 -15.83 -0.09
N THR A 72 -0.20 -15.15 -0.94
CA THR A 72 0.65 -14.02 -0.53
C THR A 72 -0.19 -12.85 0.02
N ALA A 73 -1.34 -12.53 -0.57
CA ALA A 73 -2.20 -11.45 -0.09
C ALA A 73 -2.74 -11.73 1.32
N PHE A 74 -3.22 -12.95 1.58
CA PHE A 74 -3.67 -13.35 2.92
C PHE A 74 -2.51 -13.40 3.91
N ALA A 75 -1.32 -13.88 3.51
CA ALA A 75 -0.15 -13.84 4.37
C ALA A 75 0.26 -12.40 4.71
N LEU A 76 0.22 -11.47 3.75
CA LEU A 76 0.49 -10.04 3.98
C LEU A 76 -0.52 -9.40 4.94
N ALA A 77 -1.78 -9.85 4.96
CA ALA A 77 -2.77 -9.40 5.93
C ALA A 77 -2.38 -9.73 7.39
N VAL A 78 -1.47 -10.69 7.58
CA VAL A 78 -0.91 -11.08 8.89
C VAL A 78 0.45 -10.44 9.12
N THR A 79 1.36 -10.53 8.13
CA THR A 79 2.79 -10.23 8.30
C THR A 79 3.16 -8.81 7.92
N HIS A 80 2.25 -8.06 7.28
CA HIS A 80 2.44 -6.66 6.95
C HIS A 80 1.18 -5.81 7.25
N PRO A 81 0.75 -5.74 8.53
CA PRO A 81 -0.54 -5.19 8.93
C PRO A 81 -0.72 -3.68 8.67
N SER A 82 0.35 -2.95 8.31
CA SER A 82 0.24 -1.55 7.90
C SER A 82 -0.34 -1.36 6.49
N ALA A 83 -0.39 -2.41 5.67
CA ALA A 83 -0.92 -2.31 4.30
C ALA A 83 -1.57 -3.60 3.79
N GLY A 84 -0.99 -4.77 4.06
CA GLY A 84 -1.66 -6.05 3.81
C GLY A 84 -2.93 -6.13 4.66
N ASN A 85 -4.04 -6.57 4.08
CA ASN A 85 -5.34 -6.40 4.73
C ASN A 85 -6.39 -7.42 4.25
N ILE A 86 -7.41 -7.63 5.09
CA ILE A 86 -8.74 -8.13 4.70
C ILE A 86 -9.83 -7.08 4.93
N GLY A 87 -9.50 -5.98 5.63
CA GLY A 87 -10.42 -4.89 5.98
C GLY A 87 -10.31 -3.63 5.12
N GLY A 88 -9.57 -3.69 4.00
CA GLY A 88 -9.49 -2.62 3.00
C GLY A 88 -9.87 -3.16 1.62
N GLY A 89 -9.21 -2.67 0.58
CA GLY A 89 -9.42 -3.11 -0.80
C GLY A 89 -8.14 -3.08 -1.62
N GLY A 90 -8.30 -3.23 -2.94
CA GLY A 90 -7.17 -3.25 -3.85
C GLY A 90 -7.56 -3.47 -5.30
N LEU A 91 -6.54 -3.79 -6.10
CA LEU A 91 -6.59 -3.86 -7.54
C LEU A 91 -5.63 -4.95 -8.01
N MET A 92 -6.12 -5.92 -8.78
CA MET A 92 -5.30 -7.03 -9.31
C MET A 92 -5.35 -7.04 -10.83
N LEU A 93 -4.18 -6.88 -11.47
CA LEU A 93 -4.02 -7.08 -12.90
C LEU A 93 -3.49 -8.50 -13.14
N VAL A 94 -4.22 -9.30 -13.91
CA VAL A 94 -3.84 -10.64 -14.31
C VAL A 94 -3.54 -10.63 -15.81
N HIS A 95 -2.37 -11.14 -16.19
CA HIS A 95 -2.08 -11.47 -17.59
C HIS A 95 -2.12 -13.00 -17.73
N PRO A 96 -3.20 -13.57 -18.28
CA PRO A 96 -3.31 -15.01 -18.50
C PRO A 96 -2.18 -15.53 -19.38
N GLY A 97 -1.67 -16.72 -19.07
CA GLY A 97 -0.60 -17.38 -19.84
C GLY A 97 -1.10 -18.14 -21.07
N ASP A 98 -2.41 -18.22 -21.28
CA ASP A 98 -3.09 -18.93 -22.37
C ASP A 98 -3.26 -18.08 -23.64
N GLY A 99 -2.79 -16.83 -23.61
CA GLY A 99 -2.92 -15.87 -24.71
C GLY A 99 -4.19 -15.03 -24.66
N SER A 100 -5.05 -15.21 -23.64
CA SER A 100 -6.19 -14.34 -23.39
C SER A 100 -5.76 -12.92 -23.03
N ALA A 101 -6.65 -11.95 -23.25
CA ALA A 101 -6.39 -10.55 -22.92
C ALA A 101 -6.19 -10.36 -21.41
N PRO A 102 -5.36 -9.39 -20.98
CA PRO A 102 -5.20 -9.08 -19.56
C PRO A 102 -6.54 -8.70 -18.92
N THR A 103 -6.77 -9.21 -17.71
CA THR A 103 -8.00 -9.00 -16.93
C THR A 103 -7.68 -8.19 -15.69
N PHE A 104 -8.57 -7.26 -15.32
CA PHE A 104 -8.39 -6.44 -14.13
C PHE A 104 -9.51 -6.70 -13.13
N ILE A 105 -9.15 -7.09 -11.90
CA ILE A 105 -10.08 -7.32 -10.80
C ILE A 105 -10.02 -6.11 -9.88
N ASP A 106 -11.10 -5.34 -9.87
CA ASP A 106 -11.33 -4.20 -8.99
C ASP A 106 -12.08 -4.65 -7.74
N TYR A 107 -11.40 -4.60 -6.62
CA TYR A 107 -11.95 -4.85 -5.29
C TYR A 107 -11.66 -3.66 -4.37
N ARG A 108 -11.77 -2.45 -4.93
CA ARG A 108 -11.72 -1.22 -4.16
C ARG A 108 -12.89 -1.15 -3.18
N GLU A 109 -12.64 -0.52 -2.03
CA GLU A 109 -13.69 -0.29 -1.04
C GLU A 109 -14.83 0.55 -1.63
N LYS A 110 -16.08 0.26 -1.25
CA LYS A 110 -17.26 1.05 -1.64
C LYS A 110 -17.71 1.92 -0.48
N ALA A 111 -18.20 3.13 -0.78
CA ALA A 111 -18.85 3.93 0.25
C ALA A 111 -20.11 3.20 0.75
N PRO A 112 -20.40 3.17 2.07
CA PRO A 112 -21.65 2.61 2.58
C PRO A 112 -22.86 3.26 1.89
N LEU A 113 -23.95 2.52 1.70
CA LEU A 113 -25.21 2.94 1.07
C LEU A 113 -25.81 4.20 1.71
N SER A 114 -25.56 4.41 3.00
CA SER A 114 -26.00 5.60 3.74
C SER A 114 -25.12 6.85 3.52
N SER A 115 -24.04 6.72 2.74
CA SER A 115 -23.09 7.81 2.48
C SER A 115 -23.73 8.93 1.68
N THR A 116 -23.38 10.18 2.02
CA THR A 116 -23.90 11.36 1.34
C THR A 116 -22.78 12.28 0.90
N LYS A 117 -23.05 13.10 -0.12
CA LYS A 117 -22.09 14.07 -0.66
C LYS A 117 -21.48 15.00 0.40
N THR A 118 -22.22 15.29 1.47
CA THR A 118 -21.85 16.27 2.50
C THR A 118 -21.51 15.64 3.84
N MET A 119 -21.33 14.31 3.93
CA MET A 119 -21.11 13.59 5.20
C MET A 119 -19.83 14.00 5.97
N PHE A 120 -18.92 14.71 5.31
CA PHE A 120 -17.68 15.24 5.91
C PHE A 120 -17.68 16.76 6.07
N LEU A 121 -18.83 17.40 5.88
CA LEU A 121 -19.00 18.84 6.05
C LEU A 121 -19.81 19.14 7.32
N ASP A 122 -19.54 20.26 7.97
CA ASP A 122 -20.40 20.79 9.03
C ASP A 122 -21.61 21.55 8.43
N GLU A 123 -22.43 22.12 9.32
CA GLU A 123 -23.59 22.92 8.96
C GLU A 123 -23.24 24.21 8.20
N GLN A 124 -21.99 24.68 8.29
CA GLN A 124 -21.48 25.84 7.56
C GLN A 124 -20.93 25.46 6.18
N GLY A 125 -20.78 24.15 5.90
CA GLY A 125 -20.23 23.62 4.67
C GLY A 125 -18.70 23.48 4.70
N ASP A 126 -18.07 23.65 5.86
CA ASP A 126 -16.63 23.52 6.04
C ASP A 126 -16.26 22.05 6.29
N TYR A 127 -15.07 21.65 5.80
CA TYR A 127 -14.57 20.29 6.00
C TYR A 127 -14.27 20.02 7.47
N VAL A 128 -14.85 18.96 8.02
CA VAL A 128 -14.65 18.58 9.41
C VAL A 128 -13.61 17.48 9.51
N ASP A 129 -12.38 17.87 9.85
CA ASP A 129 -11.31 16.90 10.08
C ASP A 129 -11.65 15.95 11.25
N GLY A 130 -11.68 14.67 10.89
CA GLY A 130 -11.37 13.50 11.68
C GLY A 130 -10.88 13.66 13.12
N GLY A 131 -9.68 14.19 13.26
CA GLY A 131 -8.90 13.91 14.46
C GLY A 131 -8.73 12.39 14.73
N SER A 132 -8.23 12.05 15.92
CA SER A 132 -7.84 10.67 16.28
C SER A 132 -8.97 9.70 16.59
N ARG A 133 -10.22 10.18 16.69
CA ARG A 133 -11.42 9.37 16.99
C ARG A 133 -12.23 8.94 15.76
N LYS A 134 -11.83 9.36 14.55
CA LYS A 134 -12.65 9.23 13.34
C LYS A 134 -12.19 8.14 12.37
N ASN A 135 -11.61 7.04 12.84
CA ASN A 135 -11.29 5.95 11.90
C ASN A 135 -12.58 5.33 11.31
N HIS A 136 -13.64 5.14 12.10
CA HIS A 136 -14.87 4.46 11.67
C HIS A 136 -15.69 5.22 10.62
N LEU A 137 -15.69 6.56 10.64
CA LEU A 137 -16.43 7.38 9.68
C LEU A 137 -15.83 7.32 8.26
N TYR A 138 -14.53 7.04 8.15
CA TYR A 138 -13.81 6.98 6.88
C TYR A 138 -13.69 5.56 6.32
N VAL A 139 -14.32 4.56 6.96
CA VAL A 139 -14.24 3.16 6.52
C VAL A 139 -15.22 2.91 5.39
N GLY A 140 -14.68 2.58 4.21
CA GLY A 140 -15.45 1.99 3.12
C GLY A 140 -15.65 0.48 3.34
N VAL A 141 -16.68 -0.07 2.72
CA VAL A 141 -16.98 -1.51 2.75
C VAL A 141 -15.78 -2.28 2.17
N PRO A 142 -15.13 -3.17 2.94
CA PRO A 142 -13.90 -3.85 2.51
C PRO A 142 -14.11 -4.77 1.30
N GLY A 143 -13.13 -4.80 0.40
CA GLY A 143 -13.19 -5.57 -0.83
C GLY A 143 -12.22 -6.73 -0.96
N THR A 144 -11.14 -6.77 -0.17
CA THR A 144 -10.05 -7.72 -0.41
C THR A 144 -10.49 -9.19 -0.44
N VAL A 145 -11.36 -9.62 0.49
CA VAL A 145 -11.83 -11.02 0.51
C VAL A 145 -12.61 -11.35 -0.77
N ALA A 146 -13.54 -10.47 -1.18
CA ALA A 146 -14.29 -10.67 -2.41
C ALA A 146 -13.41 -10.65 -3.67
N GLY A 147 -12.39 -9.78 -3.70
CA GLY A 147 -11.42 -9.76 -4.79
C GLY A 147 -10.62 -11.06 -4.91
N MET A 148 -10.19 -11.63 -3.78
CA MET A 148 -9.45 -12.90 -3.78
C MET A 148 -10.33 -14.10 -4.15
N VAL A 149 -11.59 -14.13 -3.70
CA VAL A 149 -12.55 -15.16 -4.10
C VAL A 149 -12.83 -15.06 -5.60
N LEU A 150 -13.12 -13.87 -6.13
CA LEU A 150 -13.35 -13.66 -7.56
C LEU A 150 -12.11 -14.05 -8.39
N ALA A 151 -10.90 -13.73 -7.93
CA ALA A 151 -9.67 -14.16 -8.59
C ALA A 151 -9.51 -15.69 -8.62
N HIS A 152 -9.87 -16.36 -7.52
CA HIS A 152 -9.85 -17.81 -7.41
C HIS A 152 -10.87 -18.47 -8.34
N GLU A 153 -12.09 -17.94 -8.42
CA GLU A 153 -13.13 -18.44 -9.32
C GLU A 153 -12.74 -18.32 -10.80
N GLN A 154 -12.08 -17.22 -11.18
CA GLN A 154 -11.69 -16.96 -12.57
C GLN A 154 -10.44 -17.73 -13.00
N PHE A 155 -9.44 -17.83 -12.11
CA PHE A 155 -8.10 -18.28 -12.48
C PHE A 155 -7.48 -19.30 -11.51
N GLY A 156 -8.13 -19.63 -10.41
CA GLY A 156 -7.58 -20.54 -9.40
C GLY A 156 -7.38 -21.96 -9.94
N SER A 157 -6.29 -22.60 -9.53
CA SER A 157 -5.99 -23.99 -9.91
C SER A 157 -5.79 -24.94 -8.73
N LEU A 158 -5.49 -24.41 -7.54
CA LEU A 158 -5.47 -25.18 -6.29
C LEU A 158 -6.76 -24.98 -5.49
N ALA A 159 -6.97 -25.82 -4.47
CA ALA A 159 -8.13 -25.65 -3.59
C ALA A 159 -8.00 -24.35 -2.78
N TRP A 160 -9.11 -23.62 -2.61
CA TRP A 160 -9.17 -22.38 -1.82
C TRP A 160 -8.52 -22.54 -0.44
N THR A 161 -8.77 -23.67 0.20
CA THR A 161 -8.24 -24.00 1.52
C THR A 161 -6.72 -24.04 1.56
N ASP A 162 -6.08 -24.50 0.48
CA ASP A 162 -4.61 -24.57 0.40
C ASP A 162 -4.00 -23.17 0.31
N LEU A 163 -4.75 -22.19 -0.21
CA LEU A 163 -4.29 -20.80 -0.37
C LEU A 163 -4.44 -19.98 0.91
N VAL A 164 -5.49 -20.22 1.71
CA VAL A 164 -5.77 -19.42 2.93
C VAL A 164 -5.15 -20.03 4.19
N THR A 165 -5.05 -21.36 4.28
CA THR A 165 -4.50 -22.06 5.46
C THR A 165 -3.13 -21.52 5.91
N PRO A 166 -2.16 -21.20 5.03
CA PRO A 166 -0.88 -20.64 5.47
C PRO A 166 -1.02 -19.36 6.29
N ALA A 167 -1.96 -18.48 5.95
CA ALA A 167 -2.20 -17.25 6.69
C ALA A 167 -2.88 -17.53 8.05
N VAL A 168 -3.77 -18.53 8.13
CA VAL A 168 -4.36 -18.99 9.39
C VAL A 168 -3.25 -19.44 10.35
N ILE A 169 -2.33 -20.27 9.87
CA ILE A 169 -1.19 -20.76 10.65
C ILE A 169 -0.29 -19.61 11.08
N LEU A 170 0.07 -18.69 10.18
CA LEU A 170 0.88 -17.51 10.51
C LEU A 170 0.23 -16.65 11.61
N ALA A 171 -1.10 -16.52 11.61
CA ALA A 171 -1.83 -15.73 12.60
C ALA A 171 -1.95 -16.45 13.95
N GLU A 172 -2.23 -17.76 13.96
CA GLU A 172 -2.49 -18.53 15.18
C GLU A 172 -1.22 -19.05 15.87
N ASP A 173 -0.25 -19.55 15.11
CA ASP A 173 1.05 -20.02 15.64
C ASP A 173 2.06 -18.88 15.74
N GLY A 174 1.76 -17.76 15.08
CA GLY A 174 2.60 -16.58 15.00
C GLY A 174 3.79 -16.72 14.05
N PHE A 175 4.50 -15.61 13.90
CA PHE A 175 5.71 -15.52 13.08
C PHE A 175 6.77 -14.67 13.79
N VAL A 176 8.04 -14.90 13.42
CA VAL A 176 9.16 -14.15 14.00
C VAL A 176 9.17 -12.75 13.39
N LEU A 177 9.14 -11.74 14.23
CA LEU A 177 9.23 -10.35 13.80
C LEU A 177 10.62 -10.09 13.20
N ASN A 178 10.68 -9.31 12.12
CA ASN A 178 11.92 -8.87 11.50
C ASN A 178 12.03 -7.34 11.58
N HIS A 179 12.16 -6.63 10.46
CA HIS A 179 12.00 -5.19 10.36
C HIS A 179 10.64 -4.68 10.91
N LEU A 180 9.61 -5.53 10.93
CA LEU A 180 8.31 -5.20 11.50
C LEU A 180 8.37 -4.82 12.99
N ALA A 181 9.28 -5.38 13.79
CA ALA A 181 9.41 -5.04 15.22
C ALA A 181 9.62 -3.53 15.44
N ALA A 182 10.55 -2.92 14.69
CA ALA A 182 10.85 -1.49 14.79
C ALA A 182 9.70 -0.60 14.26
N GLN A 183 8.89 -1.12 13.33
CA GLN A 183 7.69 -0.42 12.86
C GLN A 183 6.59 -0.45 13.92
N LEU A 184 6.29 -1.63 14.49
CA LEU A 184 5.30 -1.79 15.55
C LEU A 184 5.64 -0.93 16.77
N ASN A 185 6.88 -0.97 17.25
CA ASN A 185 7.30 -0.17 18.41
C ASN A 185 7.06 1.34 18.20
N ARG A 186 7.37 1.88 17.02
CA ARG A 186 7.13 3.30 16.71
C ARG A 186 5.64 3.66 16.71
N VAL A 187 4.78 2.76 16.26
CA VAL A 187 3.32 2.99 16.25
C VAL A 187 2.75 2.83 17.65
N LEU A 188 3.15 1.80 18.40
CA LEU A 188 2.73 1.53 19.77
C LEU A 188 3.07 2.70 20.71
N GLU A 189 4.29 3.22 20.63
CA GLU A 189 4.76 4.35 21.45
C GLU A 189 3.86 5.59 21.30
N ARG A 190 3.30 5.79 20.11
CA ARG A 190 2.48 6.97 19.77
C ARG A 190 0.98 6.69 19.83
N SER A 191 0.58 5.43 19.98
CA SER A 191 -0.82 5.03 19.92
C SER A 191 -1.56 5.42 21.20
N ASN A 192 -2.76 5.93 21.04
CA ASN A 192 -3.75 6.10 22.11
C ASN A 192 -4.95 5.13 21.93
N ASN A 193 -4.84 4.16 21.02
CA ASN A 193 -5.87 3.17 20.76
C ASN A 193 -5.59 1.91 21.58
N ASP A 194 -6.42 1.67 22.61
CA ASP A 194 -6.27 0.54 23.53
C ASP A 194 -6.41 -0.81 22.83
N GLU A 195 -7.27 -0.91 21.81
CA GLU A 195 -7.44 -2.13 21.04
C GLU A 195 -6.20 -2.42 20.19
N PHE A 196 -5.61 -1.41 19.57
CA PHE A 196 -4.34 -1.55 18.86
C PHE A 196 -3.22 -2.01 19.81
N LYS A 197 -3.14 -1.43 21.01
CA LYS A 197 -2.18 -1.83 22.05
C LYS A 197 -2.43 -3.25 22.54
N ARG A 198 -3.68 -3.66 22.69
CA ARG A 198 -4.05 -5.03 23.09
C ARG A 198 -3.62 -6.05 22.05
N VAL A 199 -3.85 -5.76 20.77
CA VAL A 199 -3.59 -6.69 19.66
C VAL A 199 -2.11 -6.76 19.31
N TYR A 200 -1.43 -5.60 19.22
CA TYR A 200 -0.06 -5.52 18.73
C TYR A 200 0.98 -5.23 19.81
N GLY A 201 0.59 -4.98 21.06
CA GLY A 201 1.50 -4.84 22.18
C GLY A 201 2.05 -6.19 22.66
N LYS A 202 3.19 -6.16 23.37
CA LYS A 202 3.83 -7.38 23.89
C LYS A 202 3.11 -7.88 25.14
N SER A 203 2.85 -9.18 25.21
CA SER A 203 2.25 -9.85 26.37
C SER A 203 3.16 -9.69 27.59
N GLY A 204 2.86 -8.73 28.46
CA GLY A 204 3.69 -8.41 29.65
C GLY A 204 3.84 -6.92 29.95
N GLY A 205 3.42 -6.03 29.05
CA GLY A 205 3.41 -4.58 29.27
C GLY A 205 4.12 -3.81 28.16
N ASP A 206 4.75 -2.69 28.52
CA ASP A 206 5.34 -1.72 27.58
C ASP A 206 6.72 -2.13 27.04
N GLU A 207 7.08 -3.41 27.12
CA GLU A 207 8.35 -3.87 26.55
C GLU A 207 8.33 -3.78 25.01
N PRO A 208 9.38 -3.21 24.39
CA PRO A 208 9.46 -3.14 22.95
C PRO A 208 9.67 -4.52 22.34
N TRP A 209 9.09 -4.74 21.16
CA TRP A 209 9.37 -5.91 20.33
C TRP A 209 10.84 -5.94 19.89
N LEU A 210 11.43 -7.13 19.95
CA LEU A 210 12.74 -7.44 19.35
C LEU A 210 12.56 -8.14 17.99
N PRO A 211 13.51 -8.01 17.05
CA PRO A 211 13.50 -8.74 15.76
C PRO A 211 13.68 -10.27 15.88
N THR A 212 13.56 -10.83 17.07
CA THR A 212 13.57 -12.28 17.34
C THR A 212 12.31 -12.73 18.05
N ASP A 213 11.47 -11.78 18.48
CA ASP A 213 10.22 -12.07 19.16
C ASP A 213 9.20 -12.61 18.17
N ARG A 214 8.20 -13.32 18.70
CA ARG A 214 7.12 -13.92 17.93
C ARG A 214 5.82 -13.13 18.18
N LEU A 215 5.19 -12.65 17.11
CA LEU A 215 3.87 -12.04 17.16
C LEU A 215 2.80 -13.09 16.85
N VAL A 216 1.77 -13.17 17.68
CA VAL A 216 0.60 -14.06 17.51
C VAL A 216 -0.66 -13.20 17.45
N LEU A 217 -1.53 -13.46 16.48
CA LEU A 217 -2.75 -12.69 16.20
C LEU A 217 -3.98 -13.62 16.20
N PRO A 218 -4.38 -14.15 17.37
CA PRO A 218 -5.38 -15.23 17.45
C PRO A 218 -6.77 -14.78 16.96
N ASP A 219 -7.13 -13.50 17.14
CA ASP A 219 -8.41 -12.96 16.71
C ASP A 219 -8.48 -12.86 15.17
N LEU A 220 -7.37 -12.47 14.53
CA LEU A 220 -7.23 -12.49 13.08
C LEU A 220 -7.23 -13.93 12.55
N GLY A 221 -6.55 -14.85 13.24
CA GLY A 221 -6.55 -16.28 12.91
C GLY A 221 -7.96 -16.88 12.83
N ARG A 222 -8.82 -16.58 13.83
CA ARG A 222 -10.23 -17.01 13.80
C ARG A 222 -11.01 -16.42 12.63
N THR A 223 -10.78 -15.15 12.29
CA THR A 223 -11.40 -14.53 11.10
C THR A 223 -10.94 -15.19 9.81
N LEU A 224 -9.63 -15.42 9.64
CA LEU A 224 -9.08 -16.10 8.47
C LEU A 224 -9.57 -17.54 8.37
N ARG A 225 -9.77 -18.22 9.49
CA ARG A 225 -10.35 -19.57 9.54
C ARG A 225 -11.79 -19.58 9.03
N ARG A 226 -12.61 -18.61 9.43
CA ARG A 226 -13.98 -18.45 8.85
C ARG A 226 -13.93 -18.21 7.35
N ILE A 227 -13.03 -17.35 6.85
CA ILE A 227 -12.84 -17.12 5.41
C ILE A 227 -12.37 -18.41 4.69
N ASN A 228 -11.48 -19.18 5.31
CA ASN A 228 -10.98 -20.44 4.77
C ASN A 228 -12.09 -21.49 4.63
N GLU A 229 -12.98 -21.57 5.62
CA GLU A 229 -14.05 -22.58 5.68
C GLU A 229 -15.32 -22.19 4.91
N LEU A 230 -15.64 -20.90 4.86
CA LEU A 230 -16.92 -20.39 4.37
C LEU A 230 -16.78 -19.46 3.14
N GLY A 231 -15.56 -19.20 2.66
CA GLY A 231 -15.32 -18.30 1.54
C GLY A 231 -15.80 -16.87 1.81
N LEU A 232 -16.60 -16.32 0.91
CA LEU A 232 -17.23 -14.99 1.04
C LEU A 232 -18.03 -14.85 2.35
N ASP A 233 -18.82 -15.87 2.68
CA ASP A 233 -19.70 -15.85 3.85
C ASP A 233 -18.93 -15.81 5.17
N GLY A 234 -17.64 -16.19 5.14
CA GLY A 234 -16.74 -16.08 6.29
C GLY A 234 -16.39 -14.63 6.67
N PHE A 235 -16.66 -13.65 5.80
CA PHE A 235 -16.39 -12.24 6.02
C PHE A 235 -17.62 -11.33 5.86
N TYR A 236 -18.39 -11.52 4.79
CA TYR A 236 -19.50 -10.64 4.41
C TYR A 236 -20.84 -11.04 5.04
N SER A 237 -20.89 -12.17 5.72
CA SER A 237 -22.05 -12.67 6.45
C SER A 237 -21.63 -13.32 7.78
N GLY A 238 -22.62 -13.72 8.57
CA GLY A 238 -22.39 -14.41 9.85
C GLY A 238 -21.50 -13.64 10.82
N GLU A 239 -20.76 -14.38 11.66
CA GLU A 239 -20.04 -13.82 12.82
C GLU A 239 -19.12 -12.63 12.48
N THR A 240 -18.36 -12.69 11.39
CA THR A 240 -17.44 -11.58 11.02
C THR A 240 -18.22 -10.32 10.64
N ALA A 241 -19.31 -10.45 9.88
CA ALA A 241 -20.15 -9.33 9.49
C ALA A 241 -20.87 -8.72 10.71
N ASP A 242 -21.31 -9.55 11.64
CA ASP A 242 -21.89 -9.15 12.93
C ASP A 242 -20.92 -8.28 13.72
N LEU A 243 -19.69 -8.77 13.91
CA LEU A 243 -18.64 -8.06 14.65
C LEU A 243 -18.25 -6.74 13.99
N LEU A 244 -18.15 -6.70 12.66
CA LEU A 244 -17.88 -5.47 11.92
C LEU A 244 -19.02 -4.45 12.09
N HIS A 245 -20.27 -4.88 11.95
CA HIS A 245 -21.41 -4.00 12.14
C HIS A 245 -21.48 -3.44 13.57
N GLU A 246 -21.30 -4.30 14.58
CA GLU A 246 -21.26 -3.89 15.98
C GLU A 246 -20.13 -2.90 16.25
N GLU A 247 -18.95 -3.11 15.67
CA GLU A 247 -17.83 -2.18 15.79
C GLU A 247 -18.14 -0.82 15.17
N MET A 248 -18.81 -0.81 14.02
CA MET A 248 -19.23 0.43 13.37
C MET A 248 -20.28 1.15 14.21
N GLN A 249 -21.25 0.46 14.80
CA GLN A 249 -22.19 1.07 15.73
C GLN A 249 -21.49 1.65 16.97
N ARG A 250 -20.50 0.93 17.53
CA ARG A 250 -19.71 1.40 18.68
C ARG A 250 -18.89 2.65 18.36
N GLY A 251 -18.31 2.71 17.17
CA GLY A 251 -17.46 3.82 16.71
C GLY A 251 -18.20 4.94 15.97
N GLY A 252 -19.52 4.82 15.77
CA GLY A 252 -20.31 5.76 14.97
C GLY A 252 -20.04 5.72 13.46
N GLY A 253 -19.51 4.61 12.94
CA GLY A 253 -19.32 4.35 11.51
C GLY A 253 -20.61 3.98 10.77
N TYR A 254 -20.52 3.92 9.44
CA TYR A 254 -21.69 3.84 8.56
C TYR A 254 -21.97 2.45 7.96
N ILE A 255 -21.02 1.52 8.04
CA ILE A 255 -21.19 0.18 7.45
C ILE A 255 -22.25 -0.61 8.24
N THR A 256 -23.23 -1.12 7.50
CA THR A 256 -24.29 -2.01 7.95
C THR A 256 -24.10 -3.42 7.41
N ARG A 257 -24.93 -4.36 7.86
CA ARG A 257 -24.98 -5.72 7.31
C ARG A 257 -25.40 -5.73 5.84
N GLU A 258 -26.30 -4.83 5.47
CA GLU A 258 -26.76 -4.69 4.08
C GLU A 258 -25.63 -4.21 3.18
N ASP A 259 -24.81 -3.26 3.66
CA ASP A 259 -23.61 -2.83 2.94
C ASP A 259 -22.63 -3.98 2.67
N LEU A 260 -22.38 -4.82 3.68
CA LEU A 260 -21.49 -5.98 3.55
C LEU A 260 -22.05 -7.01 2.58
N THR A 261 -23.35 -7.30 2.67
CA THR A 261 -24.02 -8.29 1.80
C THR A 261 -24.09 -7.81 0.35
N ALA A 262 -24.22 -6.50 0.13
CA ALA A 262 -24.30 -5.90 -1.21
C ALA A 262 -22.92 -5.68 -1.86
N TYR A 263 -21.81 -5.95 -1.17
CA TYR A 263 -20.49 -5.75 -1.73
C TYR A 263 -20.16 -6.81 -2.79
N GLU A 264 -19.66 -6.35 -3.93
CA GLU A 264 -19.14 -7.21 -5.00
C GLU A 264 -17.87 -6.58 -5.58
N ALA A 265 -16.87 -7.43 -5.79
CA ALA A 265 -15.71 -7.10 -6.63
C ALA A 265 -16.10 -7.19 -8.11
N VAL A 266 -15.41 -6.43 -8.96
CA VAL A 266 -15.81 -6.23 -10.37
C VAL A 266 -14.64 -6.54 -11.30
N ILE A 267 -14.92 -7.22 -12.41
CA ILE A 267 -13.96 -7.37 -13.51
C ILE A 267 -14.07 -6.16 -14.42
N ARG A 268 -12.93 -5.52 -14.71
CA ARG A 268 -12.81 -4.36 -15.60
C ARG A 268 -11.82 -4.65 -16.72
N GLU A 269 -12.00 -3.98 -17.85
CA GLU A 269 -10.97 -3.91 -18.88
C GLU A 269 -9.83 -3.00 -18.38
N PRO A 270 -8.55 -3.44 -18.44
CA PRO A 270 -7.44 -2.61 -18.00
C PRO A 270 -7.24 -1.40 -18.92
N THR A 271 -6.71 -0.31 -18.36
CA THR A 271 -6.21 0.79 -19.18
C THR A 271 -5.08 0.26 -20.05
N HIS A 272 -5.13 0.55 -21.35
CA HIS A 272 -4.10 0.17 -22.32
C HIS A 272 -3.47 1.41 -22.95
N GLY A 273 -2.15 1.38 -23.10
CA GLY A 273 -1.38 2.39 -23.82
C GLY A 273 -0.11 1.79 -24.40
N MET A 274 0.65 2.60 -25.12
CA MET A 274 1.93 2.18 -25.69
C MET A 274 3.05 3.10 -25.21
N PHE A 275 4.23 2.53 -24.99
CA PHE A 275 5.43 3.31 -24.72
C PHE A 275 6.67 2.61 -25.29
N ARG A 276 7.32 3.25 -26.26
CA ARG A 276 8.58 2.84 -26.90
C ARG A 276 8.53 1.41 -27.45
N GLY A 277 7.41 1.06 -28.08
CA GLY A 277 7.17 -0.26 -28.68
C GLY A 277 6.67 -1.34 -27.73
N TYR A 278 6.35 -0.99 -26.48
CA TYR A 278 5.77 -1.91 -25.49
C TYR A 278 4.31 -1.56 -25.21
N ASP A 279 3.48 -2.59 -25.03
CA ASP A 279 2.15 -2.46 -24.45
C ASP A 279 2.23 -2.20 -22.95
N ILE A 280 1.44 -1.23 -22.48
CA ILE A 280 1.32 -0.86 -21.09
C ILE A 280 -0.12 -1.13 -20.65
N TYR A 281 -0.31 -2.16 -19.84
CA TYR A 281 -1.57 -2.45 -19.17
C TYR A 281 -1.52 -1.94 -17.73
N SER A 282 -2.57 -1.24 -17.31
CA SER A 282 -2.61 -0.64 -15.98
C SER A 282 -4.04 -0.46 -15.47
N SER A 283 -4.19 0.13 -14.29
CA SER A 283 -5.47 0.24 -13.61
C SER A 283 -6.47 1.15 -14.35
N PRO A 284 -7.69 0.68 -14.64
CA PRO A 284 -8.77 1.54 -15.10
C PRO A 284 -9.38 2.34 -13.93
N PRO A 285 -10.24 3.33 -14.20
CA PRO A 285 -11.17 3.87 -13.20
C PRO A 285 -11.86 2.74 -12.41
N PRO A 286 -12.07 2.89 -11.09
CA PRO A 286 -11.96 4.12 -10.29
C PRO A 286 -10.53 4.54 -9.92
N SER A 287 -9.51 3.77 -10.33
CA SER A 287 -8.13 4.19 -10.17
C SER A 287 -7.77 5.26 -11.19
N SER A 288 -7.07 6.31 -10.73
CA SER A 288 -6.45 7.30 -11.62
C SER A 288 -5.08 6.87 -12.14
N GLY A 289 -4.53 5.75 -11.63
CA GLY A 289 -3.16 5.33 -11.87
C GLY A 289 -2.87 5.07 -13.34
N GLY A 290 -3.62 4.17 -13.98
CA GLY A 290 -3.36 3.78 -15.37
C GLY A 290 -3.52 4.92 -16.38
N ILE A 291 -4.58 5.71 -16.27
CA ILE A 291 -4.79 6.88 -17.15
C ILE A 291 -3.67 7.90 -16.95
N SER A 292 -3.34 8.24 -15.70
CA SER A 292 -2.30 9.25 -15.43
C SER A 292 -0.93 8.76 -15.90
N LEU A 293 -0.59 7.49 -15.65
CA LEU A 293 0.67 6.89 -16.09
C LEU A 293 0.79 6.88 -17.61
N THR A 294 -0.24 6.42 -18.30
CA THR A 294 -0.27 6.35 -19.77
C THR A 294 -0.16 7.75 -20.39
N LEU A 295 -0.91 8.72 -19.87
CA LEU A 295 -0.79 10.12 -20.30
C LEU A 295 0.63 10.65 -20.14
N MET A 296 1.24 10.41 -18.97
CA MET A 296 2.62 10.86 -18.72
C MET A 296 3.62 10.17 -19.66
N LEU A 297 3.49 8.85 -19.87
CA LEU A 297 4.36 8.10 -20.78
C LEU A 297 4.25 8.61 -22.22
N ASN A 298 3.03 8.86 -22.71
CA ASN A 298 2.80 9.40 -24.05
C ASN A 298 3.44 10.78 -24.24
N VAL A 299 3.40 11.65 -23.22
CA VAL A 299 4.10 12.93 -23.28
C VAL A 299 5.62 12.71 -23.28
N LEU A 300 6.15 11.89 -22.38
CA LEU A 300 7.59 11.62 -22.23
C LEU A 300 8.20 10.88 -23.43
N GLU A 301 7.39 10.18 -24.23
CA GLU A 301 7.85 9.49 -25.43
C GLU A 301 8.40 10.47 -26.49
N ASN A 302 7.91 11.71 -26.50
CA ASN A 302 8.33 12.77 -27.41
C ASN A 302 9.72 13.36 -27.09
N PHE A 303 10.38 12.89 -26.01
CA PHE A 303 11.67 13.39 -25.56
C PHE A 303 12.73 12.28 -25.51
N ASP A 304 13.97 12.62 -25.87
CA ASP A 304 15.13 11.74 -25.66
C ASP A 304 15.76 11.96 -24.28
N LEU A 305 15.06 11.45 -23.25
CA LEU A 305 15.52 11.56 -21.86
C LEU A 305 16.86 10.85 -21.60
N LYS A 306 17.25 9.89 -22.46
CA LYS A 306 18.53 9.19 -22.31
C LYS A 306 19.69 10.11 -22.70
N ALA A 307 19.54 10.89 -23.78
CA ALA A 307 20.56 11.83 -24.22
C ALA A 307 20.85 12.91 -23.16
N SER A 308 19.83 13.41 -22.46
CA SER A 308 19.98 14.41 -21.40
C SER A 308 20.58 13.85 -20.10
N GLY A 309 20.60 12.53 -19.91
CA GLY A 309 21.09 11.86 -18.69
C GLY A 309 20.05 11.82 -17.56
N ARG A 310 20.00 10.69 -16.83
CA ARG A 310 18.94 10.36 -15.84
C ARG A 310 18.69 11.45 -14.79
N TRP A 311 19.74 12.14 -14.35
CA TRP A 311 19.68 13.09 -13.23
C TRP A 311 19.97 14.54 -13.64
N SER A 312 19.96 14.85 -14.94
CA SER A 312 20.13 16.24 -15.37
C SER A 312 18.92 17.08 -15.00
N SER A 313 19.15 18.39 -14.85
CA SER A 313 18.10 19.38 -14.63
C SER A 313 17.06 19.36 -15.75
N GLU A 314 17.49 19.11 -16.99
CA GLU A 314 16.59 19.00 -18.14
C GLU A 314 15.64 17.80 -18.03
N THR A 315 16.18 16.60 -17.77
CA THR A 315 15.36 15.39 -17.57
C THR A 315 14.36 15.58 -16.43
N VAL A 316 14.82 16.12 -15.30
CA VAL A 316 13.95 16.39 -14.15
C VAL A 316 12.89 17.44 -14.49
N HIS A 317 13.25 18.51 -15.20
CA HIS A 317 12.31 19.55 -15.61
C HIS A 317 11.18 18.97 -16.48
N ILE A 318 11.52 18.17 -17.50
CA ILE A 318 10.53 17.54 -18.39
C ILE A 318 9.59 16.63 -17.61
N ILE A 319 10.12 15.81 -16.69
CA ILE A 319 9.31 14.92 -15.85
C ILE A 319 8.37 15.74 -14.95
N VAL A 320 8.87 16.78 -14.28
CA VAL A 320 8.07 17.64 -13.39
C VAL A 320 6.95 18.35 -14.16
N GLU A 321 7.25 18.91 -15.33
CA GLU A 321 6.25 19.59 -16.16
C GLU A 321 5.19 18.62 -16.71
N THR A 322 5.59 17.38 -17.02
CA THR A 322 4.67 16.31 -17.43
C THR A 322 3.75 15.90 -16.29
N MET A 323 4.32 15.62 -15.11
CA MET A 323 3.54 15.29 -13.91
C MET A 323 2.56 16.41 -13.56
N ARG A 324 3.00 17.68 -13.59
CA ARG A 324 2.12 18.82 -13.27
C ARG A 324 0.85 18.82 -14.10
N ARG A 325 0.96 18.54 -15.41
CA ARG A 325 -0.20 18.47 -16.33
C ARG A 325 -1.07 17.25 -16.06
N ALA A 326 -0.46 16.08 -15.87
CA ALA A 326 -1.20 14.86 -15.59
C ALA A 326 -1.99 14.95 -14.27
N TYR A 327 -1.38 15.48 -13.20
CA TYR A 327 -2.05 15.65 -11.91
C TYR A 327 -3.14 16.73 -11.94
N ALA A 328 -2.98 17.79 -12.75
CA ALA A 328 -4.04 18.77 -12.98
C ALA A 328 -5.28 18.13 -13.64
N ASN A 329 -5.06 17.28 -14.66
CA ASN A 329 -6.15 16.54 -15.30
C ASN A 329 -6.78 15.52 -14.35
N ARG A 330 -5.95 14.77 -13.62
CA ARG A 330 -6.40 13.81 -12.58
C ARG A 330 -7.36 14.47 -11.60
N ALA A 331 -7.00 15.64 -11.07
CA ALA A 331 -7.80 16.34 -10.08
C ALA A 331 -9.13 16.88 -10.64
N LYS A 332 -9.21 17.14 -11.94
CA LYS A 332 -10.37 17.75 -12.58
C LYS A 332 -11.36 16.72 -13.15
N TYR A 333 -10.86 15.61 -13.69
CA TYR A 333 -11.64 14.73 -14.57
C TYR A 333 -11.81 13.30 -14.07
N LEU A 334 -10.95 12.80 -13.18
CA LEU A 334 -10.95 11.38 -12.82
C LEU A 334 -11.76 11.10 -11.55
N GLY A 335 -12.49 10.00 -11.57
CA GLY A 335 -13.34 9.50 -10.50
C GLY A 335 -13.78 8.06 -10.79
N ASP A 336 -14.86 7.62 -10.15
CA ASP A 336 -15.48 6.33 -10.45
C ASP A 336 -16.30 6.42 -11.74
N SER A 337 -15.89 5.68 -12.77
CA SER A 337 -16.54 5.67 -14.09
C SER A 337 -17.97 5.14 -14.05
N ASP A 338 -18.34 4.41 -13.00
CA ASP A 338 -19.71 3.90 -12.84
C ASP A 338 -20.68 5.04 -12.47
N PHE A 339 -20.16 6.21 -12.06
CA PHE A 339 -20.93 7.37 -11.62
C PHE A 339 -20.69 8.64 -12.43
N ILE A 340 -19.57 8.76 -13.14
CA ILE A 340 -19.22 9.94 -13.95
C ILE A 340 -18.65 9.57 -15.30
N ASP A 341 -18.89 10.43 -16.29
CA ASP A 341 -18.22 10.33 -17.59
C ASP A 341 -16.79 10.85 -17.50
N ILE A 342 -15.82 10.01 -17.86
CA ILE A 342 -14.41 10.37 -17.90
C ILE A 342 -14.01 10.62 -19.37
N PRO A 343 -13.49 11.82 -19.70
CA PRO A 343 -12.99 12.09 -21.05
C PRO A 343 -11.70 11.30 -21.27
N THR A 344 -11.79 10.19 -22.02
CA THR A 344 -10.68 9.27 -22.32
C THR A 344 -10.17 9.43 -23.74
#